data_AF-A0A821HI14-F1
#
_entry.id   AF-A0A821HI14-F1
#
_cell.length_a   1.000
_cell.length_b   1.000
_cell.length_c   1.000
_cell.angle_alpha   90.00
_cell.angle_beta   90.00
_cell.angle_gamma   90.00
#
_symmetry.space_group_name_H-M   'P 1'
#
loop_
_entity.id
_entity.type
_entity.pdbx_description
1 polymer ?
#
loop_
_entity_poly.entity_id
_entity_poly.type
_entity_poly.pdbx_seq_one_letter_code
_entity_poly.pdbx_strand_id
1 'polypeptide(L)' 'MSSISPSCQTLKDEYDACFNSWFTEHYLKGDTTADMCTNLFKKYQACIKEAIKEHKITLWELENEPTTKKN' A
#
# COMPACT_ATOMS: atom_id res chain seq x y z
N MET A 1 10.98 -7.67 -6.43
CA MET A 1 9.74 -8.22 -7.04
C MET A 1 9.02 -7.05 -7.67
N SER A 2 8.59 -7.17 -8.93
CA SER A 2 8.02 -6.01 -9.65
C SER A 2 6.61 -5.68 -9.17
N SER A 3 6.27 -4.40 -9.21
CA SER A 3 4.90 -3.90 -9.05
C SER A 3 4.01 -4.30 -10.22
N ILE A 4 2.69 -4.26 -10.02
CA ILE A 4 1.66 -4.52 -11.05
C ILE A 4 1.77 -3.55 -12.23
N SER A 5 2.13 -2.30 -11.94
CA SER A 5 2.41 -1.26 -12.93
C SER A 5 3.80 -0.66 -12.65
N PRO A 6 4.61 -0.41 -13.70
CA PRO A 6 5.92 0.22 -13.58
C PRO A 6 5.87 1.59 -12.89
N SER A 7 4.76 2.32 -13.02
CA SER A 7 4.59 3.64 -12.39
C SER A 7 4.56 3.59 -10.87
N CYS A 8 4.20 2.45 -10.28
CA CYS A 8 4.15 2.26 -8.83
C CYS A 8 5.44 1.62 -8.27
N GLN A 9 6.45 1.33 -9.11
CA GLN A 9 7.64 0.59 -8.69
C GLN A 9 8.45 1.34 -7.62
N THR A 10 8.73 2.63 -7.83
CA THR A 10 9.48 3.43 -6.84
C THR A 10 8.75 3.51 -5.50
N LEU A 11 7.42 3.73 -5.53
CA LEU A 11 6.60 3.77 -4.33
C LEU A 11 6.57 2.42 -3.60
N LYS A 12 6.59 1.31 -4.36
CA LYS A 12 6.69 -0.04 -3.81
C LYS A 12 8.01 -0.23 -3.08
N ASP A 13 9.13 0.12 -3.73
CA ASP A 13 10.46 -0.12 -3.17
C ASP A 13 10.66 0.68 -1.87
N GLU A 14 10.20 1.94 -1.82
CA GLU A 14 10.22 2.77 -0.61
C GLU A 14 9.36 2.18 0.52
N TYR A 15 8.13 1.75 0.19
CA TYR A 15 7.23 1.15 1.16
C TYR A 15 7.76 -0.19 1.69
N ASP A 16 8.22 -1.08 0.81
CA ASP A 16 8.74 -2.40 1.19
C ASP A 16 9.98 -2.26 2.10
N ALA A 17 10.88 -1.32 1.78
CA ALA A 17 12.03 -1.02 2.63
C ALA A 17 11.60 -0.57 4.03
N CYS A 18 10.67 0.40 4.10
CA CYS A 18 10.13 0.87 5.38
C CYS A 18 9.45 -0.26 6.16
N PHE A 19 8.60 -1.05 5.49
CA PHE A 19 7.85 -2.13 6.11
C PHE A 19 8.77 -3.20 6.69
N ASN A 20 9.83 -3.57 5.98
CA ASN A 20 10.80 -4.57 6.46
C ASN A 20 11.54 -4.08 7.72
N SER A 21 11.95 -2.81 7.77
CA SER A 21 12.52 -2.21 8.97
C SER A 21 11.51 -2.20 10.11
N TRP A 22 10.30 -1.71 9.88
CA TRP A 22 9.23 -1.71 10.88
C TRP A 22 8.91 -3.11 11.41
N PHE A 23 8.83 -4.10 10.51
CA PHE A 23 8.48 -5.47 10.84
C PHE A 23 9.52 -6.09 11.78
N THR A 24 10.80 -5.91 11.47
CA THR A 24 11.91 -6.47 12.26
C THR A 24 12.19 -5.70 13.55
N GLU A 25 12.05 -4.37 13.52
CA GLU A 25 12.44 -3.52 14.64
C GLU A 25 11.33 -3.32 15.67
N HIS A 26 10.06 -3.36 15.25
CA HIS A 26 8.90 -3.08 16.10
C HIS A 26 7.98 -4.30 16.20
N TYR A 27 7.40 -4.75 15.09
CA TYR A 27 6.34 -5.76 15.10
C TYR A 27 6.79 -7.08 15.74
N LEU A 28 7.93 -7.64 15.32
CA LEU A 28 8.47 -8.88 15.88
C LEU A 28 8.91 -8.75 17.35
N LYS A 29 9.11 -7.52 17.85
CA LYS A 29 9.43 -7.24 19.26
C LYS A 29 8.19 -6.95 20.10
N GLY A 30 7.00 -7.02 19.50
CA GLY A 30 5.72 -6.78 20.18
C GLY A 30 5.29 -5.31 20.23
N ASP A 31 6.01 -4.40 19.57
CA ASP A 31 5.57 -3.02 19.39
C ASP A 31 4.80 -2.87 18.08
N THR A 32 3.48 -2.72 18.18
CA THR A 32 2.60 -2.55 17.02
C THR A 32 2.11 -1.11 16.85
N THR A 33 2.62 -0.18 17.67
CA THR A 33 2.11 1.21 17.69
C THR A 33 2.84 2.12 16.71
N ALA A 34 3.96 1.66 16.15
CA ALA A 34 4.74 2.43 15.19
C ALA A 34 4.02 2.54 13.83
N ASP A 35 3.71 3.77 13.43
CA ASP A 35 2.93 4.10 12.22
C ASP A 35 3.82 4.66 11.08
N MET A 36 5.13 4.36 11.11
CA MET A 36 6.13 5.04 10.28
C MET A 36 5.94 4.88 8.78
N CYS A 37 5.35 3.78 8.31
CA CYS A 37 5.18 3.49 6.89
C CYS A 37 3.81 3.91 6.34
N THR A 38 2.90 4.42 7.17
CA THR A 38 1.50 4.65 6.80
C THR A 38 1.34 5.67 5.67
N ASN A 39 2.18 6.70 5.62
CA ASN A 39 2.16 7.68 4.53
C ASN A 39 2.69 7.11 3.20
N LEU A 40 3.72 6.27 3.25
CA LEU A 40 4.25 5.57 2.07
C LEU A 40 3.22 4.57 1.56
N PHE A 41 2.60 3.82 2.46
CA PHE A 41 1.55 2.86 2.13
C PHE A 41 0.37 3.54 1.43
N LYS A 42 -0.14 4.65 1.94
CA LYS A 42 -1.25 5.39 1.30
C LYS A 42 -0.93 5.81 -0.13
N LYS A 43 0.28 6.30 -0.38
CA LYS A 43 0.73 6.70 -1.74
C LYS A 43 0.84 5.49 -2.66
N TYR A 44 1.48 4.42 -2.20
CA TYR A 44 1.63 3.18 -2.95
C TYR A 44 0.27 2.53 -3.24
N GLN A 45 -0.60 2.42 -2.23
CA GLN A 45 -1.95 1.86 -2.33
C GLN A 45 -2.81 2.63 -3.33
N ALA A 46 -2.75 3.97 -3.33
CA ALA A 46 -3.46 4.77 -4.32
C ALA A 46 -2.99 4.47 -5.76
N CYS A 47 -1.68 4.35 -5.96
CA CYS A 47 -1.12 3.98 -7.27
C CYS A 47 -1.59 2.58 -7.72
N ILE A 48 -1.56 1.60 -6.81
CA ILE A 48 -1.98 0.23 -7.10
C ILE A 48 -3.48 0.15 -7.42
N LYS A 49 -4.33 0.89 -6.70
CA LYS A 49 -5.78 0.93 -6.97
C LYS A 49 -6.09 1.41 -8.39
N GLU A 50 -5.37 2.41 -8.88
CA GLU A 50 -5.54 2.88 -10.27
C GLU A 50 -5.03 1.85 -11.28
N ALA A 51 -3.87 1.23 -11.03
CA ALA A 51 -3.35 0.19 -11.89
C ALA A 51 -4.26 -1.05 -11.98
N ILE A 52 -4.86 -1.48 -10.86
CA ILE A 52 -5.81 -2.59 -10.81
C ILE A 52 -7.03 -2.33 -11.72
N LYS A 53 -7.57 -1.11 -11.68
CA LYS A 53 -8.68 -0.69 -12.55
C LYS A 53 -8.27 -0.72 -14.02
N GLU A 54 -7.10 -0.19 -14.35
CA GLU A 54 -6.56 -0.16 -15.72
C GLU A 54 -6.36 -1.58 -16.29
N HIS A 55 -5.81 -2.48 -15.47
CA HIS A 55 -5.59 -3.89 -15.84
C HIS A 55 -6.85 -4.76 -15.76
N LYS A 56 -8.01 -4.18 -15.40
CA LYS A 56 -9.31 -4.87 -15.27
C LYS A 56 -9.24 -6.09 -14.34
N ILE A 57 -8.45 -5.99 -13.27
CA ILE A 57 -8.34 -7.03 -12.26
C ILE A 57 -9.51 -6.89 -11.29
N THR A 58 -10.36 -7.91 -11.22
CA THR A 58 -11.50 -7.92 -10.31
C THR A 58 -11.03 -8.16 -8.88
N LEU A 59 -11.20 -7.16 -8.03
CA LEU A 59 -10.97 -7.22 -6.59
C LEU A 59 -12.24 -6.73 -5.90
N TRP A 60 -13.10 -7.67 -5.49
CA TRP A 60 -14.40 -7.39 -4.86
C TRP A 60 -14.29 -6.48 -3.63
N GLU A 61 -13.16 -6.54 -2.91
CA GLU A 61 -12.89 -5.68 -1.74
C GLU A 61 -12.77 -4.20 -2.11
N LEU A 62 -12.30 -3.85 -3.31
CA LEU A 62 -12.19 -2.47 -3.75
C LEU A 62 -13.53 -1.88 -4.20
N GLU A 63 -14.42 -2.73 -4.69
CA GLU A 63 -15.77 -2.35 -5.12
C GLU A 63 -16.69 -2.05 -3.93
N ASN A 64 -16.40 -2.66 -2.78
CA ASN A 64 -17.15 -2.51 -1.53
C ASN A 64 -16.54 -1.49 -0.56
N GLU A 65 -15.48 -0.76 -0.94
CA GLU A 65 -14.99 0.35 -0.11
C GLU A 65 -16.09 1.42 -0.01
N PRO A 66 -16.50 1.84 1.21
CA PRO A 66 -17.42 2.95 1.35
C PRO A 66 -16.72 4.18 0.76
N THR A 67 -17.16 4.60 -0.42
CA THR A 67 -16.74 5.87 -1.01
C THR A 67 -17.05 6.93 0.03
N THR A 68 -16.04 7.48 0.71
CA THR A 68 -16.21 8.71 1.46
C THR A 68 -16.65 9.75 0.44
N LYS A 69 -17.96 9.94 0.32
CA LYS A 69 -18.59 11.01 -0.43
C LYS A 69 -18.04 12.30 0.17
N LYS A 70 -17.05 12.88 -0.49
CA LYS A 70 -16.64 14.26 -0.25
C LYS A 70 -17.74 15.11 -0.90
N ASN A 71 -18.72 15.51 -0.09
CA ASN A 71 -19.63 16.61 -0.43
C ASN A 71 -18.83 17.90 -0.60
#